data_AF-A0A6G3CZD5-F1
#
_entry.id   AF-A0A6G3CZD5-F1
#
_cell.length_a   1.000
_cell.length_b   1.000
_cell.length_c   1.000
_cell.angle_alpha   90.00
_cell.angle_beta   90.00
_cell.angle_gamma   90.00
#
_symmetry.space_group_name_H-M   'P 1'
#
loop_
_entity.id
_entity.type
_entity.pdbx_description
1 polymer ?
#
loop_
_entity_poly.entity_id
_entity_poly.type
_entity_poly.pdbx_seq_one_letter_code
_entity_poly.pdbx_strand_id
1 'polypeptide(L)'
;MSRLKAADRPYDIVLFGATGFVGGLTAEYLAAHAPEGLRWAVAGRDGEKLRRLRDRLPAAAGTAADVGVLLADVSDPASLRGLAEQTRVLATTVGPYVRYGDALVAACADTGTDYLDLTGEPEFVDLAYVRHDARARETGARLVHACGFDSVPHDLGVYFTVRQLPEGVPLSVDGFVRVGATFSGGTFASALGQFARGRALRAAALERRRHEPRLVGRRVVTPTGAPRFAGEVGAWALPLPTVDAQIVRRSAKALDRYGPDFRYRHYAAVRRL
;
A
#
# COMPACT_ATOMS: atom_id res chain seq x y z
N MET A 1 -11.54 6.13 -23.69
CA MET A 1 -11.58 7.47 -23.07
C MET A 1 -10.13 7.88 -22.80
N SER A 2 -9.70 9.05 -23.29
CA SER A 2 -8.33 9.55 -23.07
C SER A 2 -8.12 9.79 -21.59
N ARG A 3 -7.01 9.30 -21.02
CA ARG A 3 -6.48 9.78 -19.73
C ARG A 3 -6.55 11.31 -19.78
N LEU A 4 -7.13 11.98 -18.78
CA LEU A 4 -6.97 13.43 -18.66
C LEU A 4 -5.48 13.70 -18.83
N LYS A 5 -5.10 14.55 -19.79
CA LYS A 5 -3.67 14.75 -20.09
C LYS A 5 -3.01 15.19 -18.79
N ALA A 6 -1.90 14.54 -18.44
CA ALA A 6 -1.18 14.81 -17.20
C ALA A 6 -0.72 16.28 -17.06
N ALA A 7 -0.78 17.06 -18.15
CA ALA A 7 -0.50 18.48 -18.21
C ALA A 7 -1.58 19.38 -17.57
N ASP A 8 -2.82 18.90 -17.39
CA ASP A 8 -3.93 19.74 -16.92
C ASP A 8 -4.13 19.71 -15.39
N ARG A 9 -3.36 18.87 -14.68
CA ARG A 9 -3.50 18.72 -13.22
C ARG A 9 -2.58 19.71 -12.48
N PRO A 10 -3.09 20.48 -11.51
CA PRO A 10 -2.29 21.46 -10.78
C PRO A 10 -1.20 20.83 -9.91
N TYR A 11 -1.41 19.61 -9.42
CA TYR A 11 -0.44 18.90 -8.58
C TYR A 11 0.03 17.61 -9.24
N ASP A 12 1.30 17.30 -9.01
CA ASP A 12 1.90 16.02 -9.34
C ASP A 12 1.61 15.00 -8.23
N ILE A 13 1.64 15.43 -6.97
CA ILE A 13 1.33 14.60 -5.79
C ILE A 13 0.40 15.34 -4.83
N VAL A 14 -0.61 14.64 -4.33
CA VAL A 14 -1.40 15.08 -3.16
C VAL A 14 -1.28 14.03 -2.07
N LEU A 15 -0.92 14.46 -0.86
CA LEU A 15 -0.83 13.62 0.33
C LEU A 15 -2.08 13.84 1.20
N PHE A 16 -3.02 12.90 1.16
CA PHE A 16 -4.25 12.94 1.95
C PHE A 16 -4.08 12.23 3.30
N GLY A 17 -4.40 12.93 4.39
CA GLY A 17 -4.13 12.45 5.76
C GLY A 17 -2.82 13.00 6.35
N ALA A 18 -2.28 14.08 5.76
CA ALA A 18 -0.97 14.65 6.11
C ALA A 18 -0.82 15.05 7.59
N THR A 19 -1.92 15.32 8.31
CA THR A 19 -1.87 15.69 9.74
C THR A 19 -1.84 14.48 10.68
N GLY A 20 -1.89 13.25 10.18
CA GLY A 20 -1.70 12.03 10.97
C GLY A 20 -0.22 11.77 11.27
N PHE A 21 0.08 10.78 12.12
CA PHE A 21 1.46 10.46 12.50
C PHE A 21 2.34 10.12 11.28
N VAL A 22 1.93 9.12 10.49
CA VAL A 22 2.67 8.72 9.27
C VAL A 22 2.57 9.79 8.19
N GLY A 23 1.43 10.48 8.09
CA GLY A 23 1.22 11.59 7.16
C GLY A 23 2.21 12.73 7.39
N GLY A 24 2.46 13.11 8.64
CA GLY A 24 3.41 14.16 9.00
C GLY A 24 4.83 13.79 8.60
N LEU A 25 5.28 12.59 8.96
CA LEU A 25 6.60 12.06 8.57
C LEU A 25 6.76 11.98 7.04
N THR A 26 5.69 11.61 6.33
CA THR A 26 5.70 11.57 4.86
C THR A 26 5.78 12.97 4.26
N ALA A 27 5.08 13.95 4.84
CA ALA A 27 5.15 15.35 4.40
C ALA A 27 6.54 15.95 4.64
N GLU A 28 7.15 15.67 5.81
CA GLU A 28 8.53 16.09 6.11
C GLU A 28 9.54 15.45 5.15
N TYR A 29 9.39 14.16 4.85
CA TYR A 29 10.24 13.47 3.88
C TYR A 29 10.11 14.08 2.48
N LEU A 30 8.88 14.32 2.02
CA LEU A 30 8.63 14.98 0.72
C LEU A 30 9.24 16.38 0.69
N ALA A 31 9.03 17.19 1.72
CA ALA A 31 9.60 18.53 1.78
C ALA A 31 11.14 18.53 1.77
N ALA A 32 11.77 17.53 2.39
CA ALA A 32 13.23 17.41 2.45
C ALA A 32 13.87 16.86 1.16
N HIS A 33 13.12 16.09 0.36
CA HIS A 33 13.69 15.31 -0.76
C HIS A 33 12.97 15.52 -2.10
N ALA A 34 11.94 16.36 -2.17
CA ALA A 34 11.26 16.66 -3.41
C ALA A 34 12.24 17.26 -4.43
N PRO A 35 12.25 16.78 -5.68
CA PRO A 35 13.02 17.43 -6.73
C PRO A 35 12.45 18.83 -7.01
N GLU A 36 13.31 19.72 -7.49
CA GLU A 36 12.92 21.04 -7.93
C GLU A 36 11.80 20.97 -8.97
N GLY A 37 10.80 21.84 -8.85
CA GLY A 37 9.64 21.88 -9.75
C GLY A 37 8.53 20.86 -9.44
N LEU A 38 8.66 20.00 -8.43
CA LEU A 38 7.57 19.13 -7.99
C LEU A 38 6.43 19.96 -7.41
N ARG A 39 5.24 19.91 -8.03
CA ARG A 39 4.04 20.58 -7.52
C ARG A 39 3.30 19.61 -6.61
N TRP A 40 3.20 19.87 -5.32
CA TRP A 40 2.51 18.97 -4.41
C TRP A 40 1.69 19.71 -3.35
N ALA A 41 0.72 19.00 -2.77
CA ALA A 41 -0.14 19.53 -1.73
C ALA A 41 -0.38 18.53 -0.58
N VAL A 42 -0.63 19.07 0.60
CA VAL A 42 -1.16 18.34 1.75
C VAL A 42 -2.68 18.46 1.81
N ALA A 43 -3.36 17.36 2.10
CA ALA A 43 -4.81 17.32 2.15
C ALA A 43 -5.36 16.67 3.43
N GLY A 44 -6.52 17.16 3.87
CA GLY A 44 -7.21 16.69 5.07
C GLY A 44 -8.40 17.57 5.43
N ARG A 45 -9.12 17.21 6.49
CA ARG A 45 -10.34 17.91 6.92
C ARG A 45 -10.11 19.21 7.69
N ASP A 46 -8.93 19.38 8.30
CA ASP A 46 -8.62 20.49 9.21
C ASP A 46 -7.59 21.43 8.55
N GLY A 47 -8.10 22.50 7.93
CA GLY A 47 -7.29 23.48 7.21
C GLY A 47 -6.27 24.20 8.08
N GLU A 48 -6.55 24.41 9.36
CA GLU A 48 -5.59 25.04 10.26
C GLU A 48 -4.42 24.12 10.59
N LYS A 49 -4.69 22.84 10.88
CA LYS A 49 -3.63 21.85 11.13
C LYS A 49 -2.77 21.65 9.89
N LEU A 50 -3.36 21.67 8.69
CA LEU A 50 -2.61 21.58 7.44
C LEU A 50 -1.71 22.79 7.23
N ARG A 51 -2.21 24.01 7.45
CA ARG A 51 -1.38 25.23 7.39
C ARG A 51 -0.24 25.19 8.41
N ARG A 52 -0.54 24.84 9.66
CA ARG A 52 0.50 24.65 10.70
C ARG A 52 1.51 23.56 10.36
N LEU A 53 1.11 22.49 9.68
CA LEU A 53 2.04 21.46 9.20
C LEU A 53 2.95 22.06 8.13
N ARG A 54 2.37 22.65 7.09
CA ARG A 54 3.09 23.30 5.99
C ARG A 54 4.12 24.31 6.51
N ASP A 55 3.72 25.20 7.42
CA ASP A 55 4.59 26.26 7.93
C ASP A 55 5.79 25.72 8.75
N ARG A 56 5.77 24.44 9.15
CA ARG A 56 6.86 23.75 9.86
C ARG A 56 7.71 22.84 8.96
N LEU A 57 7.32 22.66 7.69
CA LEU A 57 8.08 21.80 6.78
C LEU A 57 9.45 22.42 6.48
N PRO A 58 10.52 21.60 6.37
CA PRO A 58 11.84 22.09 6.01
C PRO A 58 11.82 22.71 4.62
N ALA A 59 12.44 23.88 4.47
CA ALA A 59 12.59 24.56 3.19
C ALA A 59 13.81 23.99 2.43
N ALA A 60 13.73 22.75 1.97
CA ALA A 60 14.77 22.18 1.10
C ALA A 60 14.30 22.23 -0.36
N ALA A 61 15.06 22.92 -1.21
CA ALA A 61 14.86 23.07 -2.66
C ALA A 61 13.55 23.78 -3.14
N GLY A 62 12.85 24.46 -2.24
CA GLY A 62 11.68 25.30 -2.51
C GLY A 62 11.22 25.99 -1.23
N THR A 63 10.37 27.01 -1.33
CA THR A 63 9.81 27.60 -0.11
C THR A 63 8.68 26.70 0.38
N ALA A 64 8.58 26.46 1.69
CA ALA A 64 7.43 25.74 2.27
C ALA A 64 6.07 26.38 1.87
N ALA A 65 6.08 27.64 1.43
CA ALA A 65 4.93 28.36 0.87
C ALA A 65 4.41 27.79 -0.45
N ASP A 66 5.23 27.02 -1.19
CA ASP A 66 4.86 26.43 -2.48
C ASP A 66 4.03 25.14 -2.32
N VAL A 67 3.92 24.61 -1.10
CA VAL A 67 3.11 23.42 -0.81
C VAL A 67 1.63 23.80 -0.70
N GLY A 68 0.82 23.25 -1.60
CA GLY A 68 -0.63 23.47 -1.61
C GLY A 68 -1.31 22.92 -0.35
N VAL A 69 -2.46 23.51 0.02
CA VAL A 69 -3.32 23.02 1.10
C VAL A 69 -4.71 22.77 0.53
N LEU A 70 -5.15 21.51 0.57
CA LEU A 70 -6.46 21.10 0.05
C LEU A 70 -7.34 20.55 1.17
N LEU A 71 -8.62 20.94 1.18
CA LEU A 71 -9.59 20.40 2.12
C LEU A 71 -10.31 19.21 1.50
N ALA A 72 -10.41 18.13 2.27
CA ALA A 72 -11.22 16.97 1.91
C ALA A 72 -11.61 16.17 3.14
N ASP A 73 -12.79 15.54 3.08
CA ASP A 73 -13.33 14.68 4.13
C ASP A 73 -13.71 13.32 3.53
N VAL A 74 -13.35 12.24 4.23
CA VAL A 74 -13.71 10.86 3.83
C VAL A 74 -15.22 10.61 3.81
N SER A 75 -16.00 11.43 4.51
CA SER A 75 -17.46 11.39 4.51
C SER A 75 -18.11 12.20 3.38
N ASP A 76 -17.33 12.95 2.61
CA ASP A 76 -17.79 13.73 1.46
C ASP A 76 -17.16 13.21 0.14
N PRO A 77 -17.85 12.32 -0.59
CA PRO A 77 -17.38 11.80 -1.87
C PRO A 77 -17.06 12.88 -2.91
N ALA A 78 -17.75 14.02 -2.90
CA ALA A 78 -17.47 15.11 -3.84
C ALA A 78 -16.10 15.74 -3.57
N SER A 79 -15.75 15.92 -2.29
CA SER A 79 -14.42 16.40 -1.91
C SER A 79 -13.30 15.42 -2.33
N LEU A 80 -13.51 14.11 -2.18
CA LEU A 80 -12.54 13.09 -2.58
C LEU A 80 -12.34 13.05 -4.10
N ARG A 81 -13.43 13.21 -4.86
CA ARG A 81 -13.36 13.35 -6.31
C ARG A 81 -12.59 14.60 -6.71
N GLY A 82 -12.86 15.73 -6.06
CA GLY A 82 -12.13 16.98 -6.28
C GLY A 82 -10.63 16.85 -6.02
N LEU A 83 -10.20 16.07 -5.02
CA LEU A 83 -8.78 15.76 -4.82
C LEU A 83 -8.20 14.94 -5.97
N ALA A 84 -8.89 13.87 -6.38
CA ALA A 84 -8.40 12.98 -7.42
C ALA A 84 -8.23 13.70 -8.77
N GLU A 85 -9.16 14.60 -9.13
CA GLU A 85 -9.09 15.38 -10.37
C GLU A 85 -7.92 16.38 -10.38
N GLN A 86 -7.45 16.83 -9.22
CA GLN A 86 -6.40 17.84 -9.09
C GLN A 86 -4.96 17.30 -9.07
N THR A 87 -4.77 15.98 -8.99
CA THR A 87 -3.42 15.40 -8.79
C THR A 87 -3.11 14.28 -9.75
N ARG A 88 -1.87 14.13 -10.20
CA ARG A 88 -1.48 12.93 -10.97
C ARG A 88 -1.42 11.68 -10.08
N VAL A 89 -0.97 11.87 -8.84
CA VAL A 89 -0.81 10.82 -7.84
C VAL A 89 -1.48 11.24 -6.54
N LEU A 90 -2.41 10.42 -6.04
CA LEU A 90 -3.06 10.61 -4.75
C LEU A 90 -2.55 9.56 -3.76
N ALA A 91 -1.69 9.99 -2.84
CA ALA A 91 -1.17 9.15 -1.76
C ALA A 91 -1.99 9.40 -0.49
N THR A 92 -2.43 8.33 0.19
CA THR A 92 -3.21 8.45 1.42
C THR A 92 -2.61 7.72 2.61
N THR A 93 -2.73 8.34 3.77
CA THR A 93 -2.41 7.76 5.07
C THR A 93 -3.65 7.67 5.97
N VAL A 94 -4.85 7.70 5.39
CA VAL A 94 -6.12 7.75 6.13
C VAL A 94 -6.71 6.34 6.29
N GLY A 95 -6.39 5.73 7.44
CA GLY A 95 -7.00 4.47 7.87
C GLY A 95 -8.07 4.65 8.96
N PRO A 96 -8.82 3.59 9.32
CA PRO A 96 -8.82 2.25 8.71
C PRO A 96 -9.41 2.23 7.30
N TYR A 97 -8.69 1.62 6.36
CA TYR A 97 -8.96 1.65 4.92
C TYR A 97 -10.21 0.87 4.54
N VAL A 98 -10.51 -0.24 5.24
CA VAL A 98 -11.78 -0.97 5.01
C VAL A 98 -13.00 -0.07 5.24
N ARG A 99 -12.88 0.96 6.10
CA ARG A 99 -13.97 1.90 6.39
C ARG A 99 -13.93 3.15 5.51
N TYR A 100 -12.74 3.73 5.31
CA TYR A 100 -12.60 5.06 4.72
C TYR A 100 -11.92 5.09 3.34
N GLY A 101 -11.30 3.98 2.92
CA GLY A 101 -10.49 3.93 1.71
C GLY A 101 -11.28 3.76 0.41
N ASP A 102 -12.43 3.10 0.45
CA ASP A 102 -13.16 2.66 -0.76
C ASP A 102 -13.57 3.82 -1.66
N ALA A 103 -14.13 4.89 -1.08
CA ALA A 103 -14.57 6.06 -1.84
C ALA A 103 -13.41 6.79 -2.54
N LEU A 104 -12.22 6.81 -1.92
CA LEU A 104 -11.03 7.42 -2.50
C LEU A 104 -10.48 6.58 -3.65
N VAL A 105 -10.46 5.25 -3.49
CA VAL A 105 -10.08 4.33 -4.57
C VAL A 105 -11.03 4.47 -5.76
N ALA A 106 -12.34 4.53 -5.50
CA ALA A 106 -13.35 4.74 -6.53
C ALA A 106 -13.12 6.05 -7.29
N ALA A 107 -12.93 7.16 -6.56
CA ALA A 107 -12.63 8.46 -7.15
C ALA A 107 -11.38 8.42 -8.03
N CYS A 108 -10.30 7.78 -7.58
CA CYS A 108 -9.08 7.63 -8.38
C CYS A 108 -9.30 6.76 -9.63
N ALA A 109 -9.97 5.61 -9.48
CA ALA A 109 -10.29 4.71 -10.57
C ALA A 109 -11.15 5.41 -11.65
N ASP A 110 -12.14 6.20 -11.24
CA ASP A 110 -13.03 6.92 -12.17
C ASP A 110 -12.36 8.06 -12.91
N THR A 111 -11.43 8.75 -12.25
CA THR A 111 -10.75 9.94 -12.78
C THR A 111 -9.45 9.59 -13.51
N GLY A 112 -9.03 8.33 -13.54
CA GLY A 112 -7.75 7.93 -14.14
C GLY A 112 -6.53 8.34 -13.32
N THR A 113 -6.71 8.57 -12.02
CA THR A 113 -5.68 9.05 -11.07
C THR A 113 -4.93 7.90 -10.45
N ASP A 114 -3.61 7.99 -10.38
CA ASP A 114 -2.80 6.96 -9.73
C ASP A 114 -2.97 7.08 -8.20
N TYR A 115 -3.17 5.95 -7.53
CA TYR A 115 -3.51 5.85 -6.11
C TYR A 115 -2.44 5.06 -5.36
N LEU A 116 -2.05 5.57 -4.19
CA LEU A 116 -1.16 4.87 -3.25
C LEU A 116 -1.70 4.93 -1.82
N ASP A 117 -1.53 3.85 -1.08
CA ASP A 117 -1.75 3.79 0.37
C ASP A 117 -0.67 2.98 1.08
N LEU A 118 -0.73 2.94 2.41
CA LEU A 118 0.09 2.09 3.26
C LEU A 118 -0.72 1.02 4.02
N THR A 119 -1.84 0.57 3.43
CA THR A 119 -2.75 -0.36 4.10
C THR A 119 -2.07 -1.67 4.51
N GLY A 120 -2.33 -2.11 5.73
CA GLY A 120 -1.99 -3.45 6.22
C GLY A 120 -3.19 -4.40 6.21
N GLU A 121 -4.29 -4.03 5.54
CA GLU A 121 -5.60 -4.69 5.65
C GLU A 121 -5.91 -5.54 4.40
N PRO A 122 -5.71 -6.88 4.43
CA PRO A 122 -5.88 -7.73 3.24
C PRO A 122 -7.31 -7.67 2.68
N GLU A 123 -8.31 -7.57 3.56
CA GLU A 123 -9.72 -7.43 3.18
C GLU A 123 -9.93 -6.23 2.26
N PHE A 124 -9.32 -5.08 2.59
CA PHE A 124 -9.45 -3.87 1.77
C PHE A 124 -8.84 -4.05 0.39
N VAL A 125 -7.65 -4.65 0.30
CA VAL A 125 -6.96 -4.91 -0.98
C VAL A 125 -7.76 -5.84 -1.88
N ASP A 126 -8.43 -6.85 -1.31
CA ASP A 126 -9.29 -7.76 -2.05
C ASP A 126 -10.58 -7.08 -2.54
N LEU A 127 -11.25 -6.32 -1.67
CA LEU A 127 -12.45 -5.58 -2.04
C LEU A 127 -12.17 -4.50 -3.09
N ALA A 128 -11.08 -3.75 -2.94
CA ALA A 128 -10.66 -2.73 -3.89
C ALA A 128 -10.40 -3.31 -5.28
N TYR A 129 -9.77 -4.50 -5.35
CA TYR A 129 -9.60 -5.20 -6.62
C TYR A 129 -10.94 -5.55 -7.25
N VAL A 130 -11.84 -6.22 -6.51
CA VAL A 130 -13.13 -6.66 -7.05
C VAL A 130 -13.98 -5.48 -7.54
N ARG A 131 -13.95 -4.37 -6.81
CA ARG A 131 -14.82 -3.21 -7.10
C ARG A 131 -14.25 -2.28 -8.18
N HIS A 132 -12.93 -2.06 -8.19
CA HIS A 132 -12.34 -0.90 -8.88
C HIS A 132 -11.28 -1.25 -9.92
N ASP A 133 -10.75 -2.48 -9.95
CA ASP A 133 -9.65 -2.87 -10.86
C ASP A 133 -10.05 -2.79 -12.35
N ALA A 134 -11.27 -3.22 -12.70
CA ALA A 134 -11.78 -3.12 -14.07
C ALA A 134 -11.85 -1.64 -14.52
N ARG A 135 -12.44 -0.79 -13.67
CA ARG A 135 -12.56 0.64 -13.93
C ARG A 135 -11.19 1.32 -14.04
N ALA A 136 -10.27 1.00 -13.13
CA ALA A 136 -8.92 1.53 -13.16
C ALA A 136 -8.17 1.16 -14.46
N ARG A 137 -8.36 -0.07 -14.97
CA ARG A 137 -7.79 -0.47 -16.27
C ARG A 137 -8.38 0.32 -17.44
N GLU A 138 -9.69 0.57 -17.43
CA GLU A 138 -10.36 1.34 -18.48
C GLU A 138 -9.89 2.81 -18.54
N THR A 139 -9.67 3.42 -17.38
CA THR A 139 -9.25 4.83 -17.27
C THR A 139 -7.73 5.01 -17.29
N GLY A 140 -6.97 3.93 -17.09
CA GLY A 140 -5.51 3.93 -16.99
C GLY A 140 -4.99 4.34 -15.61
N ALA A 141 -5.84 4.38 -14.58
CA ALA A 141 -5.42 4.56 -13.19
C ALA A 141 -4.62 3.35 -12.69
N ARG A 142 -3.61 3.61 -11.88
CA ARG A 142 -2.84 2.57 -11.18
C ARG A 142 -3.20 2.56 -9.70
N LEU A 143 -3.68 1.43 -9.20
CA LEU A 143 -4.01 1.24 -7.78
C LEU A 143 -2.89 0.42 -7.11
N VAL A 144 -2.10 1.08 -6.27
CA VAL A 144 -0.95 0.49 -5.55
C VAL A 144 -1.20 0.51 -4.05
N HIS A 145 -1.45 -0.66 -3.49
CA HIS A 145 -1.71 -0.81 -2.05
C HIS A 145 -0.42 -1.19 -1.31
N ALA A 146 -0.41 -0.95 0.01
CA ALA A 146 0.61 -1.41 0.94
C ALA A 146 2.03 -0.85 0.65
N CYS A 147 2.11 0.42 0.28
CA CYS A 147 3.35 1.19 0.09
C CYS A 147 3.96 1.67 1.42
N GLY A 148 3.87 0.84 2.47
CA GLY A 148 4.38 1.13 3.80
C GLY A 148 5.50 0.17 4.21
N PHE A 149 6.11 0.43 5.37
CA PHE A 149 7.11 -0.46 5.95
C PHE A 149 6.60 -1.90 6.13
N ASP A 150 5.30 -2.06 6.40
CA ASP A 150 4.75 -3.39 6.66
C ASP A 150 4.86 -4.31 5.43
N SER A 151 4.94 -3.81 4.18
CA SER A 151 5.05 -4.68 2.98
C SER A 151 6.22 -4.38 2.04
N VAL A 152 6.71 -3.15 1.95
CA VAL A 152 7.79 -2.76 1.01
C VAL A 152 9.09 -3.58 1.22
N PRO A 153 9.62 -3.73 2.45
CA PRO A 153 10.83 -4.51 2.69
C PRO A 153 10.66 -5.98 2.31
N HIS A 154 9.45 -6.52 2.47
CA HIS A 154 9.16 -7.92 2.14
C HIS A 154 9.05 -8.12 0.64
N ASP A 155 8.30 -7.27 -0.07
CA ASP A 155 8.14 -7.39 -1.52
C ASP A 155 9.46 -7.14 -2.27
N LEU A 156 10.10 -6.00 -2.00
CA LEU A 156 11.37 -5.66 -2.65
C LEU A 156 12.52 -6.57 -2.19
N GLY A 157 12.53 -7.02 -0.93
CA GLY A 157 13.53 -7.95 -0.42
C GLY A 157 13.43 -9.33 -1.09
N VAL A 158 12.21 -9.84 -1.30
CA VAL A 158 12.00 -11.07 -2.07
C VAL A 158 12.39 -10.86 -3.53
N TYR A 159 11.99 -9.74 -4.15
CA TYR A 159 12.36 -9.45 -5.53
C TYR A 159 13.88 -9.37 -5.72
N PHE A 160 14.58 -8.67 -4.83
CA PHE A 160 16.03 -8.63 -4.80
C PHE A 160 16.64 -10.03 -4.69
N THR A 161 16.15 -10.84 -3.75
CA THR A 161 16.64 -12.22 -3.54
C THR A 161 16.44 -13.07 -4.79
N VAL A 162 15.24 -13.04 -5.38
CA VAL A 162 14.90 -13.79 -6.60
C VAL A 162 15.84 -13.40 -7.74
N ARG A 163 16.18 -12.11 -7.90
CA ARG A 163 17.13 -11.64 -8.93
C ARG A 163 18.54 -12.24 -8.82
N GLN A 164 18.92 -12.76 -7.65
CA GLN A 164 20.21 -13.42 -7.42
C GLN A 164 20.18 -14.94 -7.65
N LEU A 165 18.99 -15.53 -7.80
CA LEU A 165 18.81 -16.97 -8.01
C LEU A 165 18.80 -17.31 -9.52
N PRO A 166 18.97 -18.58 -9.94
CA PRO A 166 18.84 -18.95 -11.34
C PRO A 166 17.46 -18.58 -11.93
N GLU A 167 17.41 -18.32 -13.24
CA GLU A 167 16.19 -18.03 -13.97
C GLU A 167 15.53 -19.30 -14.53
N GLY A 168 14.21 -19.27 -14.76
CA GLY A 168 13.48 -20.37 -15.38
C GLY A 168 13.33 -21.64 -14.52
N VAL A 169 13.78 -21.62 -13.27
CA VAL A 169 13.69 -22.76 -12.33
C VAL A 169 12.64 -22.53 -11.24
N PRO A 170 12.09 -23.58 -10.61
CA PRO A 170 11.27 -23.45 -9.42
C PRO A 170 12.03 -22.77 -8.28
N LEU A 171 11.36 -21.84 -7.57
CA LEU A 171 11.94 -21.05 -6.49
C LEU A 171 11.09 -21.16 -5.22
N SER A 172 11.76 -21.22 -4.06
CA SER A 172 11.12 -21.18 -2.75
C SER A 172 11.85 -20.17 -1.86
N VAL A 173 11.10 -19.24 -1.28
CA VAL A 173 11.63 -18.18 -0.41
C VAL A 173 10.84 -18.16 0.90
N ASP A 174 11.56 -18.17 2.02
CA ASP A 174 10.99 -17.97 3.36
C ASP A 174 11.44 -16.59 3.87
N GLY A 175 10.48 -15.72 4.16
CA GLY A 175 10.72 -14.43 4.80
C GLY A 175 10.59 -14.53 6.31
N PHE A 176 11.60 -14.03 7.03
CA PHE A 176 11.61 -13.99 8.49
C PHE A 176 11.71 -12.54 8.98
N VAL A 177 10.73 -12.11 9.77
CA VAL A 177 10.66 -10.75 10.34
C VAL A 177 10.97 -10.80 11.81
N ARG A 178 11.88 -9.94 12.24
CA ARG A 178 12.18 -9.74 13.66
C ARG A 178 12.03 -8.26 13.99
N VAL A 179 11.07 -7.95 14.86
CA VAL A 179 10.77 -6.58 15.27
C VAL A 179 11.31 -6.37 16.69
N GLY A 180 12.08 -5.29 16.89
CA GLY A 180 12.62 -4.88 18.19
C GLY A 180 11.78 -3.81 18.91
N ALA A 181 10.56 -3.55 18.43
CA ALA A 181 9.74 -2.42 18.83
C ALA A 181 8.39 -2.86 19.41
N THR A 182 7.87 -2.06 20.34
CA THR A 182 6.49 -2.11 20.82
C THR A 182 5.58 -1.51 19.73
N PHE A 183 4.56 -2.26 19.31
CA PHE A 183 3.58 -1.75 18.35
C PHE A 183 2.88 -0.49 18.88
N SER A 184 2.65 0.51 18.04
CA SER A 184 1.85 1.68 18.42
C SER A 184 0.43 1.26 18.81
N GLY A 185 -0.28 2.06 19.63
CA GLY A 185 -1.68 1.77 19.98
C GLY A 185 -2.60 1.64 18.76
N GLY A 186 -2.31 2.40 17.68
CA GLY A 186 -3.02 2.31 16.40
C GLY A 186 -2.74 0.99 15.67
N THR A 187 -1.50 0.49 15.72
CA THR A 187 -1.12 -0.81 15.15
C THR A 187 -1.76 -1.96 15.92
N PHE A 188 -1.81 -1.88 17.25
CA PHE A 188 -2.45 -2.89 18.10
C PHE A 188 -3.97 -2.95 17.87
N ALA A 189 -4.64 -1.79 17.82
CA ALA A 189 -6.07 -1.72 17.50
C ALA A 189 -6.38 -2.22 16.07
N SER A 190 -5.50 -1.94 15.10
CA SER A 190 -5.63 -2.45 13.72
C SER A 190 -5.47 -3.96 13.66
N ALA A 191 -4.46 -4.52 14.35
CA ALA A 191 -4.27 -5.96 14.45
C ALA A 191 -5.50 -6.65 15.08
N LEU A 192 -5.99 -6.14 16.21
CA LEU A 192 -7.21 -6.62 16.88
C LEU A 192 -8.44 -6.54 15.97
N GLY A 193 -8.61 -5.42 15.26
CA GLY A 193 -9.71 -5.23 14.31
C GLY A 193 -9.68 -6.21 13.14
N GLN A 194 -8.49 -6.53 12.63
CA GLN A 194 -8.31 -7.53 11.56
C GLN A 194 -8.61 -8.96 12.07
N PHE A 195 -8.16 -9.32 13.27
CA PHE A 195 -8.50 -10.63 13.88
C PHE A 195 -10.01 -10.81 14.06
N ALA A 196 -10.74 -9.75 14.43
CA ALA A 196 -12.20 -9.80 14.59
C ALA A 196 -12.98 -9.98 13.27
N ARG A 197 -12.35 -9.73 12.11
CA ARG A 197 -12.98 -9.75 10.78
C ARG A 197 -12.67 -11.00 9.95
N GLY A 198 -12.22 -12.09 10.59
CA GLY A 198 -11.79 -13.30 9.87
C GLY A 198 -12.79 -13.87 8.85
N ARG A 199 -14.11 -13.77 9.10
CA ARG A 199 -15.14 -14.18 8.12
C ARG A 199 -15.18 -13.24 6.89
N ALA A 200 -15.16 -11.93 7.11
CA ALA A 200 -15.19 -10.94 6.04
C ALA A 200 -13.92 -11.00 5.18
N LEU A 201 -12.76 -11.14 5.83
CA LEU A 201 -11.47 -11.35 5.16
C LEU A 201 -11.49 -12.59 4.26
N ARG A 202 -12.00 -13.73 4.75
CA ARG A 202 -12.16 -14.95 3.92
C ARG A 202 -13.12 -14.75 2.75
N ALA A 203 -14.24 -14.07 2.98
CA ALA A 203 -15.22 -13.79 1.93
C ALA A 203 -14.63 -12.91 0.82
N ALA A 204 -13.91 -11.83 1.18
CA ALA A 204 -13.23 -10.95 0.23
C ALA A 204 -12.17 -11.72 -0.59
N ALA A 205 -11.37 -12.57 0.06
CA ALA A 205 -10.37 -13.39 -0.63
C ALA A 205 -10.98 -14.40 -1.59
N LEU A 206 -12.11 -15.03 -1.24
CA LEU A 206 -12.84 -15.93 -2.13
C LEU A 206 -13.43 -15.17 -3.33
N GLU A 207 -13.98 -13.99 -3.09
CA GLU A 207 -14.55 -13.17 -4.16
C GLU A 207 -13.45 -12.73 -5.13
N ARG A 208 -12.33 -12.19 -4.65
CA ARG A 208 -11.18 -11.86 -5.51
C ARG A 208 -10.76 -13.03 -6.39
N ARG A 209 -10.69 -14.26 -5.85
CA ARG A 209 -10.30 -15.45 -6.63
C ARG A 209 -11.23 -15.75 -7.80
N ARG A 210 -12.49 -15.29 -7.78
CA ARG A 210 -13.45 -15.46 -8.88
C ARG A 210 -13.20 -14.47 -10.02
N HIS A 211 -12.72 -13.26 -9.69
CA HIS A 211 -12.47 -12.17 -10.64
C HIS A 211 -11.02 -12.13 -11.13
N GLU A 212 -10.08 -12.68 -10.36
CA GLU A 212 -8.65 -12.70 -10.72
C GLU A 212 -8.38 -13.77 -11.80
N PRO A 213 -7.84 -13.39 -12.97
CA PRO A 213 -7.48 -14.35 -14.00
C PRO A 213 -6.51 -15.41 -13.48
N ARG A 214 -6.68 -16.65 -13.96
CA ARG A 214 -5.76 -17.74 -13.63
C ARG A 214 -4.43 -17.52 -14.36
N LEU A 215 -3.34 -17.76 -13.65
CA LEU A 215 -2.01 -17.76 -14.22
C LEU A 215 -1.84 -19.03 -15.07
N VAL A 216 -1.55 -18.87 -16.35
CA VAL A 216 -1.34 -19.98 -17.30
C VAL A 216 0.16 -20.27 -17.40
N GLY A 217 0.55 -21.55 -17.33
CA GLY A 217 1.95 -21.97 -17.50
C GLY A 217 2.88 -21.66 -16.32
N ARG A 218 2.39 -20.98 -15.27
CA ARG A 218 3.15 -20.67 -14.05
C ARG A 218 2.31 -20.87 -12.80
N ARG A 219 2.95 -21.21 -11.69
CA ARG A 219 2.33 -21.40 -10.38
C ARG A 219 2.95 -20.45 -9.36
N VAL A 220 2.09 -19.81 -8.56
CA VAL A 220 2.50 -18.92 -7.47
C VAL A 220 1.65 -19.24 -6.25
N VAL A 221 2.30 -19.69 -5.17
CA VAL A 221 1.63 -20.09 -3.93
C VAL A 221 2.26 -19.42 -2.72
N THR A 222 1.40 -19.01 -1.78
CA THR A 222 1.81 -18.41 -0.51
C THR A 222 1.15 -19.12 0.65
N PRO A 223 1.55 -20.38 0.93
CA PRO A 223 0.92 -21.17 1.96
C PRO A 223 1.18 -20.58 3.34
N THR A 224 0.17 -20.62 4.21
CA THR A 224 0.39 -20.40 5.64
C THR A 224 1.25 -21.55 6.16
N GLY A 225 2.44 -21.23 6.67
CA GLY A 225 3.32 -22.23 7.29
C GLY A 225 2.74 -22.77 8.60
N ALA A 226 3.39 -23.78 9.17
CA ALA A 226 3.18 -24.15 10.57
C ALA A 226 4.28 -23.53 11.45
N PRO A 227 4.00 -23.28 12.75
CA PRO A 227 5.05 -22.98 13.72
C PRO A 227 6.18 -24.03 13.66
N ARG A 228 7.43 -23.58 13.49
CA ARG A 228 8.60 -24.46 13.48
C ARG A 228 9.82 -23.77 14.06
N PHE A 229 10.77 -24.52 14.61
CA PHE A 229 12.10 -23.98 14.83
C PHE A 229 12.84 -23.87 13.49
N ALA A 230 13.37 -22.69 13.18
CA ALA A 230 14.10 -22.40 11.96
C ALA A 230 15.59 -22.24 12.30
N GLY A 231 16.35 -23.32 12.11
CA GLY A 231 17.79 -23.37 12.39
C GLY A 231 18.58 -22.36 11.57
N GLU A 232 18.12 -22.04 10.36
CA GLU A 232 18.69 -21.05 9.46
C GLU A 232 18.70 -19.62 10.03
N VAL A 233 17.82 -19.31 10.98
CA VAL A 233 17.74 -18.00 11.65
C VAL A 233 17.89 -18.09 13.18
N GLY A 234 18.12 -19.30 13.71
CA GLY A 234 18.26 -19.55 15.15
C GLY A 234 17.06 -19.10 15.98
N ALA A 235 15.84 -19.24 15.45
CA ALA A 235 14.61 -18.73 16.07
C ALA A 235 13.39 -19.61 15.76
N TRP A 236 12.34 -19.45 16.57
CA TRP A 236 11.02 -19.99 16.26
C TRP A 236 10.35 -19.13 15.18
N ALA A 237 9.92 -19.79 14.11
CA ALA A 237 9.21 -19.21 12.99
C ALA A 237 7.70 -19.39 13.19
N LEU A 238 7.00 -18.30 13.47
CA LEU A 238 5.56 -18.26 13.65
C LEU A 238 4.88 -17.67 12.40
N PRO A 239 3.88 -18.31 11.79
CA PRO A 239 3.21 -17.77 10.62
C PRO A 239 2.59 -16.39 10.91
N LEU A 240 2.88 -15.42 10.06
CA LEU A 240 2.30 -14.07 10.15
C LEU A 240 1.16 -13.94 9.12
N PRO A 241 -0.11 -13.85 9.54
CA PRO A 241 -1.24 -13.67 8.64
C PRO A 241 -1.42 -12.19 8.24
N THR A 242 -0.35 -11.56 7.74
CA THR A 242 -0.34 -10.17 7.27
C THR A 242 -0.63 -10.09 5.77
N VAL A 243 -0.80 -8.87 5.26
CA VAL A 243 -1.01 -8.61 3.81
C VAL A 243 0.23 -8.94 2.97
N ASP A 244 1.39 -9.13 3.59
CA ASP A 244 2.69 -9.18 2.90
C ASP A 244 2.81 -10.38 1.97
N ALA A 245 2.32 -11.55 2.39
CA ALA A 245 2.25 -12.72 1.54
C ALA A 245 1.39 -12.47 0.29
N GLN A 246 0.32 -11.68 0.42
CA GLN A 246 -0.52 -11.28 -0.72
C GLN A 246 0.20 -10.30 -1.65
N ILE A 247 0.97 -9.33 -1.11
CA ILE A 247 1.76 -8.40 -1.92
C ILE A 247 2.84 -9.13 -2.71
N VAL A 248 3.64 -9.98 -2.04
CA VAL A 248 4.67 -10.80 -2.72
C VAL A 248 4.03 -11.71 -3.78
N ARG A 249 2.86 -12.30 -3.49
CA ARG A 249 2.11 -13.10 -4.47
C ARG A 249 1.73 -12.30 -5.71
N ARG A 250 1.33 -11.04 -5.55
CA ARG A 250 0.98 -10.15 -6.68
C ARG A 250 2.20 -9.91 -7.56
N SER A 251 3.33 -9.52 -6.97
CA SER A 251 4.58 -9.27 -7.70
C SER A 251 5.08 -10.54 -8.42
N ALA A 252 5.04 -11.68 -7.73
CA ALA A 252 5.44 -12.97 -8.31
C ALA A 252 4.58 -13.40 -9.50
N LYS A 253 3.27 -13.11 -9.49
CA LYS A 253 2.39 -13.36 -10.64
C LYS A 253 2.66 -12.44 -11.82
N ALA A 254 3.03 -11.19 -11.56
CA ALA A 254 3.23 -10.17 -12.59
C ALA A 254 4.59 -10.30 -13.32
N LEU A 255 5.59 -10.90 -12.68
CA LEU A 255 6.97 -10.93 -13.18
C LEU A 255 7.43 -12.37 -13.44
N ASP A 256 7.88 -12.66 -14.66
CA ASP A 256 8.41 -13.98 -15.05
C ASP A 256 9.68 -14.37 -14.32
N ARG A 257 10.37 -13.37 -13.74
CA ARG A 257 11.60 -13.55 -12.99
C ARG A 257 11.48 -14.50 -11.79
N TYR A 258 10.26 -14.70 -11.28
CA TYR A 258 9.95 -15.61 -10.18
C TYR A 258 9.88 -17.09 -10.60
N GLY A 259 10.10 -17.39 -11.89
CA GLY A 259 10.16 -18.75 -12.40
C GLY A 259 8.78 -19.40 -12.63
N PRO A 260 8.78 -20.67 -13.08
CA PRO A 260 7.57 -21.42 -13.42
C PRO A 260 6.78 -21.91 -12.19
N ASP A 261 7.43 -22.13 -11.04
CA ASP A 261 6.76 -22.47 -9.77
C ASP A 261 7.42 -21.69 -8.63
N PHE A 262 6.70 -20.72 -8.07
CA PHE A 262 7.17 -19.87 -6.96
C PHE A 262 6.38 -20.14 -5.69
N ARG A 263 7.10 -20.38 -4.60
CA ARG A 263 6.55 -20.50 -3.25
C ARG A 263 7.14 -19.43 -2.32
N TYR A 264 6.27 -18.72 -1.62
CA TYR A 264 6.68 -17.80 -0.55
C TYR A 264 5.99 -18.11 0.77
N ARG A 265 6.74 -18.11 1.88
CA ARG A 265 6.21 -18.22 3.24
C ARG A 265 6.69 -17.05 4.07
N HIS A 266 5.84 -16.56 4.98
CA HIS A 266 6.12 -15.38 5.78
C HIS A 266 5.98 -15.68 7.27
N TYR A 267 7.02 -15.37 8.04
CA TYR A 267 7.15 -15.74 9.44
C TYR A 267 7.63 -14.58 10.31
N ALA A 268 7.11 -14.51 11.53
CA ALA A 268 7.76 -13.82 12.63
C ALA A 268 8.84 -14.74 13.22
N ALA A 269 10.02 -14.19 13.47
CA ALA A 269 11.12 -14.88 14.14
C ALA A 269 11.20 -14.46 15.61
N VAL A 270 10.89 -15.38 16.53
CA VAL A 270 10.93 -15.15 17.98
C VAL A 270 11.96 -16.05 18.65
N ARG A 271 12.72 -15.51 19.61
CA ARG A 271 13.78 -16.26 20.31
C ARG A 271 13.23 -17.29 21.30
N ARG A 272 12.03 -17.06 21.84
CA ARG A 272 11.35 -17.94 22.81
C ARG A 272 9.86 -17.98 22.47
N LEU A 273 9.24 -19.14 22.68
CA LEU A 273 7.78 -19.33 22.64
C LEU A 273 7.18 -19.05 24.01
#